data_AF-F8PFS0-F1
#
_entry.id   AF-F8PFS0-F1
#
_cell.length_a   1.000
_cell.length_b   1.000
_cell.length_c   1.000
_cell.angle_alpha   90.00
_cell.angle_beta   90.00
_cell.angle_gamma   90.00
#
_symmetry.space_group_name_H-M   'P 1'
#
loop_
_entity.id
_entity.type
_entity.pdbx_description
1 polymer ?
#
loop_
_entity_poly.entity_id
_entity_poly.type
_entity_poly.pdbx_seq_one_letter_code
_entity_poly.pdbx_strand_id
1 'polypeptide(L)'
;MDLLENWYPTETHILVFNNAPTHLKQADNALSACKMSKYPTKPGRPFVGMVDLLEERGYKDIDGICAKCPGFKCPTDTLHCCLHCMLYNELDFAEVESLLEETCRARGFQVVFLPKFHCKLNFIKQCWGHTKCTYRQFPPSNSEADLEHNDIAALDAVPLCTMRQ
;
A
#
# COMPACT_ATOMS: atom_id res chain seq x y z
N MET A 1 -15.68 4.74 -11.14
CA MET A 1 -16.01 4.07 -9.86
C MET A 1 -17.52 4.18 -9.68
N ASP A 2 -18.25 3.89 -10.74
CA ASP A 2 -19.60 4.47 -10.91
C ASP A 2 -20.64 3.59 -10.22
N LEU A 3 -20.23 2.40 -9.76
CA LEU A 3 -21.06 1.47 -9.01
C LEU A 3 -21.51 2.04 -7.65
N LEU A 4 -20.64 2.71 -6.91
CA LEU A 4 -21.03 3.24 -5.59
C LEU A 4 -22.03 4.38 -5.74
N GLU A 5 -21.78 5.29 -6.68
CA GLU A 5 -22.67 6.40 -7.00
C GLU A 5 -24.03 5.91 -7.54
N ASN A 6 -24.06 4.83 -8.31
CA ASN A 6 -25.30 4.29 -8.86
C ASN A 6 -26.14 3.53 -7.82
N TRP A 7 -25.50 2.73 -6.97
CA TRP A 7 -26.21 1.80 -6.09
C TRP A 7 -26.41 2.35 -4.67
N TYR A 8 -25.55 3.27 -4.23
CA TYR A 8 -25.55 3.79 -2.87
C TYR A 8 -25.27 5.31 -2.80
N PRO A 9 -25.95 6.16 -3.60
CA PRO A 9 -25.61 7.58 -3.78
C PRO A 9 -25.65 8.46 -2.52
N THR A 10 -26.31 7.99 -1.46
CA THR A 10 -26.54 8.78 -0.23
C THR A 10 -25.70 8.30 0.95
N GLU A 11 -24.95 7.21 0.78
CA GLU A 11 -24.14 6.61 1.82
C GLU A 11 -22.74 7.25 1.84
N THR A 12 -22.15 7.36 3.03
CA THR A 12 -20.74 7.74 3.14
C THR A 12 -19.88 6.52 2.82
N HIS A 13 -19.00 6.66 1.84
CA HIS A 13 -18.17 5.56 1.35
C HIS A 13 -16.75 5.60 1.92
N ILE A 14 -16.34 4.50 2.53
CA ILE A 14 -14.97 4.25 2.96
C ILE A 14 -14.44 3.02 2.24
N LEU A 15 -13.33 3.19 1.53
CA LEU A 15 -12.65 2.11 0.82
C LEU A 15 -11.53 1.55 1.70
N VAL A 16 -11.65 0.27 2.05
CA VAL A 16 -10.69 -0.42 2.91
C VAL A 16 -9.80 -1.32 2.08
N PHE A 17 -8.50 -1.12 2.16
CA PHE A 17 -7.50 -1.92 1.46
C PHE A 17 -6.58 -2.64 2.46
N ASN A 18 -6.06 -3.81 2.07
CA ASN A 18 -4.94 -4.37 2.79
C ASN A 18 -3.68 -3.54 2.50
N ASN A 19 -2.75 -3.49 3.46
CA ASN A 19 -1.46 -2.82 3.27
C ASN A 19 -0.49 -3.70 2.43
N ALA A 20 -0.88 -4.00 1.18
CA ALA A 20 -0.03 -4.68 0.21
C ALA A 20 0.87 -3.65 -0.50
N PRO A 21 2.12 -4.01 -0.85
CA PRO A 21 3.04 -3.09 -1.54
C PRO A 21 2.48 -2.49 -2.84
N THR A 22 1.60 -3.20 -3.53
CA THR A 22 0.93 -2.74 -4.75
C THR A 22 0.02 -1.54 -4.51
N HIS A 23 -0.59 -1.42 -3.33
CA HIS A 23 -1.44 -0.28 -2.98
C HIS A 23 -0.63 0.95 -2.55
N LEU A 24 0.65 0.77 -2.20
CA LEU A 24 1.57 1.85 -1.82
C LEU A 24 2.36 2.39 -3.02
N LYS A 25 1.91 2.10 -4.25
CA LYS A 25 2.55 2.66 -5.44
C LYS A 25 2.38 4.18 -5.44
N GLN A 26 3.49 4.90 -5.44
CA GLN A 26 3.53 6.34 -5.58
C GLN A 26 3.56 6.75 -7.06
N ALA A 27 3.31 8.02 -7.34
CA ALA A 27 3.46 8.58 -8.68
C ALA A 27 4.90 8.40 -9.21
N ASP A 28 5.06 8.33 -10.53
CA ASP A 28 6.38 8.06 -11.14
C ASP A 28 7.41 9.17 -10.88
N ASN A 29 6.93 10.39 -10.55
CA ASN A 29 7.72 11.56 -10.17
C ASN A 29 7.91 11.71 -8.64
N ALA A 30 7.36 10.81 -7.82
CA ALA A 30 7.53 10.87 -6.38
C ALA A 30 9.01 10.64 -5.99
N LEU A 31 9.45 11.34 -4.93
CA LEU A 31 10.78 11.17 -4.39
C LEU A 31 10.92 9.77 -3.77
N SER A 32 12.05 9.11 -4.03
CA SER A 32 12.32 7.77 -3.53
C SER A 32 13.77 7.67 -3.10
N ALA A 33 14.00 7.56 -1.80
CA ALA A 33 15.34 7.42 -1.23
C ALA A 33 16.13 6.28 -1.89
N CYS A 34 15.48 5.17 -2.25
CA CYS A 34 16.08 4.03 -2.94
C CYS A 34 16.75 4.38 -4.28
N LYS A 35 16.24 5.41 -4.98
CA LYS A 35 16.70 5.82 -6.31
C LYS A 35 17.68 7.01 -6.27
N MET A 36 17.97 7.55 -5.09
CA MET A 36 18.82 8.73 -4.96
C MET A 36 20.30 8.36 -4.88
N SER A 37 21.16 9.23 -5.42
CA SER A 37 22.62 9.13 -5.28
C SER A 37 23.09 9.90 -4.05
N LYS A 38 24.28 9.56 -3.54
CA LYS A 38 24.89 10.26 -2.41
C LYS A 38 25.08 11.76 -2.71
N TYR A 39 25.62 12.04 -3.88
CA TYR A 39 25.91 13.38 -4.39
C TYR A 39 25.16 13.63 -5.71
N PRO A 40 25.02 14.88 -6.17
CA PRO A 40 24.37 15.22 -7.43
C PRO A 40 25.00 14.52 -8.63
N THR A 41 24.17 14.02 -9.56
CA THR A 41 24.68 13.09 -10.58
C THR A 41 25.32 13.75 -11.82
N LYS A 42 24.93 14.96 -12.27
CA LYS A 42 25.60 15.72 -13.37
C LYS A 42 25.21 17.22 -13.41
N PRO A 43 26.04 18.12 -13.96
CA PRO A 43 25.64 19.48 -14.32
C PRO A 43 24.56 19.46 -15.42
N GLY A 44 23.45 20.19 -15.22
CA GLY A 44 22.34 20.33 -16.19
C GLY A 44 21.09 19.49 -15.93
N ARG A 45 21.13 18.56 -14.96
CA ARG A 45 19.95 17.96 -14.31
C ARG A 45 20.30 17.67 -12.85
N PRO A 46 20.07 18.61 -11.93
CA PRO A 46 20.36 18.36 -10.53
C PRO A 46 19.25 17.47 -9.97
N PHE A 47 19.47 16.16 -9.97
CA PHE A 47 18.95 15.40 -8.83
C PHE A 47 19.80 15.82 -7.63
N VAL A 48 19.14 16.45 -6.66
CA VAL A 48 19.75 16.83 -5.38
C VAL A 48 20.26 15.56 -4.70
N GLY A 49 21.50 15.59 -4.17
CA GLY A 49 22.08 14.45 -3.49
C GLY A 49 21.42 14.20 -2.14
N MET A 50 21.56 12.98 -1.61
CA MET A 50 21.10 12.67 -0.25
C MET A 50 21.78 13.56 0.80
N VAL A 51 23.07 13.89 0.60
CA VAL A 51 23.82 14.78 1.50
C VAL A 51 23.18 16.17 1.51
N ASP A 52 22.99 16.77 0.34
CA ASP A 52 22.41 18.11 0.21
C ASP A 52 21.02 18.19 0.89
N LEU A 53 20.14 17.20 0.64
CA LEU A 53 18.80 17.18 1.26
C LEU A 53 18.84 17.07 2.78
N LEU A 54 19.75 16.29 3.34
CA LEU A 54 19.87 16.12 4.78
C LEU A 54 20.53 17.34 5.44
N GLU A 55 21.49 17.98 4.76
CA GLU A 55 22.05 19.27 5.21
C GLU A 55 20.99 20.37 5.23
N GLU A 56 20.15 20.46 4.19
CA GLU A 56 19.00 21.37 4.14
C GLU A 56 18.02 21.16 5.30
N ARG A 57 17.92 19.92 5.82
CA ARG A 57 17.08 19.54 6.98
C ARG A 57 17.78 19.76 8.33
N GLY A 58 19.01 20.26 8.33
CA GLY A 58 19.75 20.60 9.53
C GLY A 58 20.63 19.49 10.09
N TYR A 59 20.80 18.36 9.38
CA TYR A 59 21.83 17.38 9.73
C TYR A 59 23.21 17.93 9.39
N LYS A 60 24.18 17.71 10.28
CA LYS A 60 25.58 18.16 10.10
C LYS A 60 26.52 16.97 10.13
N ASP A 61 27.69 17.12 9.52
CA ASP A 61 28.78 16.14 9.53
C ASP A 61 28.40 14.76 8.95
N ILE A 62 27.50 14.73 7.97
CA ILE A 62 26.95 13.49 7.38
C ILE A 62 27.75 12.96 6.18
N ASP A 63 28.78 13.67 5.72
CA ASP A 63 29.61 13.27 4.59
C ASP A 63 30.36 11.93 4.82
N GLY A 64 30.69 11.64 6.07
CA GLY A 64 31.32 10.37 6.46
C GLY A 64 30.38 9.17 6.45
N ILE A 65 29.06 9.40 6.37
CA ILE A 65 28.05 8.35 6.42
C ILE A 65 27.94 7.66 5.05
N CYS A 66 27.80 6.33 5.07
CA CYS A 66 27.59 5.57 3.85
C CYS A 66 26.23 5.89 3.21
N ALA A 67 26.16 5.91 1.88
CA ALA A 67 24.91 6.23 1.17
C ALA A 67 23.81 5.20 1.46
N LYS A 68 24.16 3.91 1.43
CA LYS A 68 23.25 2.79 1.67
C LYS A 68 24.00 1.62 2.30
N CYS A 69 23.31 0.87 3.17
CA CYS A 69 23.82 -0.40 3.68
C CYS A 69 23.87 -1.47 2.55
N PRO A 70 24.81 -2.42 2.62
CA PRO A 70 24.87 -3.53 1.67
C PRO A 70 23.53 -4.27 1.57
N GLY A 71 23.01 -4.39 0.34
CA GLY A 71 21.75 -5.09 0.06
C GLY A 71 20.50 -4.45 0.68
N PHE A 72 20.53 -3.16 1.04
CA PHE A 72 19.42 -2.45 1.72
C PHE A 72 19.03 -3.06 3.08
N LYS A 73 19.96 -3.79 3.71
CA LYS A 73 19.75 -4.40 5.02
C LYS A 73 20.28 -3.46 6.10
N CYS A 74 19.43 -2.54 6.55
CA CYS A 74 19.75 -1.65 7.66
C CYS A 74 19.56 -2.39 9.00
N PRO A 75 20.41 -2.13 10.02
CA PRO A 75 20.15 -2.60 11.37
C PRO A 75 18.83 -2.02 11.89
N THR A 76 18.03 -2.83 12.59
CA THR A 76 16.74 -2.39 13.17
C THR A 76 16.90 -1.40 14.33
N ASP A 77 18.07 -1.38 14.98
CA ASP A 77 18.28 -0.63 16.22
C ASP A 77 18.89 0.77 15.97
N THR A 78 19.04 1.19 14.71
CA THR A 78 19.69 2.46 14.38
C THR A 78 19.01 3.17 13.22
N LEU A 79 18.45 4.36 13.49
CA LEU A 79 17.80 5.21 12.50
C LEU A 79 18.80 5.97 11.59
N HIS A 80 20.06 6.06 12.00
CA HIS A 80 21.12 6.81 11.30
C HIS A 80 22.26 5.93 10.75
N CYS A 81 21.97 4.68 10.37
CA CYS A 81 23.02 3.75 9.89
C CYS A 81 23.58 4.11 8.50
N CYS A 82 22.78 4.77 7.66
CA CYS A 82 23.14 5.21 6.32
C CYS A 82 22.26 6.40 5.90
N LEU A 83 22.71 7.20 4.94
CA LEU A 83 21.95 8.36 4.44
C LEU A 83 20.57 7.96 3.91
N HIS A 84 20.47 6.80 3.26
CA HIS A 84 19.19 6.23 2.85
C HIS A 84 18.24 5.99 4.02
N CYS A 85 18.71 5.43 5.15
CA CYS A 85 17.86 5.16 6.31
C CYS A 85 17.40 6.47 6.96
N MET A 86 18.30 7.45 7.08
CA MET A 86 17.97 8.78 7.58
C MET A 86 16.86 9.40 6.74
N LEU A 87 17.09 9.49 5.43
CA LEU A 87 16.17 10.12 4.49
C LEU A 87 14.83 9.36 4.39
N TYR A 88 14.84 8.03 4.44
CA TYR A 88 13.63 7.21 4.40
C TYR A 88 12.69 7.46 5.59
N ASN A 89 13.26 7.76 6.76
CA ASN A 89 12.50 8.03 7.99
C ASN A 89 12.06 9.49 8.12
N GLU A 90 12.46 10.36 7.20
CA GLU A 90 11.96 11.72 7.14
C GLU A 90 10.49 11.75 6.71
N LEU A 91 9.71 12.67 7.27
CA LEU A 91 8.26 12.69 7.12
C LEU A 91 7.81 12.78 5.65
N ASP A 92 8.49 13.58 4.83
CA ASP A 92 8.18 13.76 3.42
C ASP A 92 8.57 12.57 2.53
N PHE A 93 9.31 11.59 3.06
CA PHE A 93 9.55 10.30 2.39
C PHE A 93 8.67 9.18 2.97
N ALA A 94 8.37 9.24 4.26
CA ALA A 94 7.59 8.23 4.97
C ALA A 94 6.08 8.39 4.76
N GLU A 95 5.58 9.62 4.66
CA GLU A 95 4.14 9.96 4.56
C GLU A 95 3.72 10.32 3.14
N VAL A 96 4.49 9.90 2.12
CA VAL A 96 4.10 10.12 0.72
C VAL A 96 2.87 9.29 0.41
N GLU A 97 1.82 10.00 0.02
CA GLU A 97 0.55 9.40 -0.36
C GLU A 97 0.68 8.50 -1.59
N SER A 98 -0.06 7.40 -1.60
CA SER A 98 -0.13 6.50 -2.74
C SER A 98 -1.04 7.04 -3.85
N LEU A 99 -0.77 6.62 -5.08
CA LEU A 99 -1.62 6.92 -6.24
C LEU A 99 -3.06 6.43 -6.02
N LEU A 100 -3.23 5.35 -5.26
CA LEU A 100 -4.54 4.82 -4.88
C LEU A 100 -5.31 5.83 -4.03
N GLU A 101 -4.68 6.34 -2.97
CA GLU A 101 -5.28 7.34 -2.09
C GLU A 101 -5.60 8.63 -2.85
N GLU A 102 -4.67 9.13 -3.67
CA GLU A 102 -4.90 10.32 -4.50
C GLU A 102 -6.10 10.14 -5.42
N THR A 103 -6.19 8.99 -6.10
CA THR A 103 -7.29 8.67 -7.04
C THR A 103 -8.63 8.56 -6.31
N CYS A 104 -8.64 7.97 -5.11
CA CYS A 104 -9.86 7.83 -4.31
C CYS A 104 -10.30 9.19 -3.76
N ARG A 105 -9.38 9.98 -3.23
CA ARG A 105 -9.67 11.32 -2.69
C ARG A 105 -10.17 12.27 -3.76
N ALA A 106 -9.60 12.23 -4.97
CA ALA A 106 -10.06 13.04 -6.10
C ALA A 106 -11.54 12.76 -6.46
N ARG A 107 -12.07 11.60 -6.06
CA ARG A 107 -13.46 11.20 -6.23
C ARG A 107 -14.29 11.31 -4.94
N GLY A 108 -13.74 11.89 -3.87
CA GLY A 108 -14.43 12.10 -2.60
C GLY A 108 -14.46 10.87 -1.68
N PHE A 109 -13.72 9.81 -1.98
CA PHE A 109 -13.67 8.59 -1.15
C PHE A 109 -12.56 8.65 -0.10
N GLN A 110 -12.87 8.24 1.12
CA GLN A 110 -11.87 8.00 2.16
C GLN A 110 -11.23 6.62 1.98
N VAL A 111 -9.92 6.53 2.14
CA VAL A 111 -9.15 5.29 2.09
C VAL A 111 -8.63 4.93 3.47
N VAL A 112 -8.72 3.64 3.84
CA VAL A 112 -8.16 3.10 5.08
C VAL A 112 -7.32 1.87 4.77
N PHE A 113 -6.09 1.83 5.27
CA PHE A 113 -5.21 0.67 5.16
C PHE A 113 -5.24 -0.19 6.42
N LEU A 114 -5.49 -1.49 6.24
CA LEU A 114 -5.40 -2.45 7.33
C LEU A 114 -3.94 -2.80 7.66
N PRO A 115 -3.58 -2.97 8.95
CA PRO A 115 -2.24 -3.37 9.35
C PRO A 115 -1.71 -4.62 8.62
N LYS A 116 -0.42 -4.60 8.27
CA LYS A 116 0.23 -5.76 7.61
C LYS A 116 0.15 -6.99 8.50
N PHE A 117 -0.13 -8.14 7.90
CA PHE A 117 -0.22 -9.46 8.58
C PHE A 117 -1.39 -9.65 9.55
N HIS A 118 -2.38 -8.75 9.56
CA HIS A 118 -3.59 -8.91 10.38
C HIS A 118 -4.79 -9.33 9.52
N CYS A 119 -4.72 -10.49 8.87
CA CYS A 119 -5.80 -10.98 7.99
C CYS A 119 -7.16 -11.13 8.70
N LYS A 120 -7.17 -11.30 10.03
CA LYS A 120 -8.37 -11.32 10.87
C LYS A 120 -9.18 -10.01 10.81
N LEU A 121 -8.49 -8.87 10.62
CA LEU A 121 -9.12 -7.56 10.48
C LEU A 121 -9.64 -7.30 9.05
N ASN A 122 -9.24 -8.12 8.09
CA ASN A 122 -9.67 -7.96 6.71
C ASN A 122 -11.00 -8.69 6.50
N PHE A 123 -12.09 -7.94 6.61
CA PHE A 123 -13.44 -8.46 6.53
C PHE A 123 -13.68 -9.31 5.27
N ILE A 124 -13.20 -8.86 4.11
CA ILE A 124 -13.38 -9.59 2.85
C ILE A 124 -12.69 -10.96 2.87
N LYS A 125 -11.61 -11.14 3.66
CA LYS A 125 -10.96 -12.46 3.84
C LYS A 125 -11.86 -13.43 4.60
N GLN A 126 -12.67 -12.95 5.54
CA GLN A 126 -13.64 -13.79 6.25
C GLN A 126 -14.76 -14.23 5.31
N CYS A 127 -15.31 -13.30 4.52
CA CYS A 127 -16.29 -13.61 3.46
C CYS A 127 -15.76 -14.68 2.50
N TRP A 128 -14.57 -14.47 1.95
CA TRP A 128 -13.94 -15.45 1.05
C TRP A 128 -13.64 -16.77 1.73
N GLY A 129 -13.31 -16.77 3.03
CA GLY A 129 -13.11 -18.00 3.80
C GLY A 129 -14.39 -18.82 3.88
N HIS A 130 -15.52 -18.16 4.19
CA HIS A 130 -16.84 -18.80 4.23
C HIS A 130 -17.26 -19.28 2.84
N THR A 131 -17.20 -18.39 1.84
CA THR A 131 -17.51 -18.68 0.42
C THR A 131 -16.76 -19.92 -0.04
N LYS A 132 -15.45 -19.99 0.17
CA LYS A 132 -14.63 -21.17 -0.21
C LYS A 132 -15.02 -22.44 0.54
N CYS A 133 -15.46 -22.33 1.79
CA CYS A 133 -15.94 -23.47 2.56
C CYS A 133 -17.22 -24.03 1.94
N THR A 134 -18.18 -23.16 1.63
CA THR A 134 -19.44 -23.51 0.95
C THR A 134 -19.17 -24.07 -0.44
N TYR A 135 -18.32 -23.40 -1.21
CA TYR A 135 -17.99 -23.79 -2.57
C TYR A 135 -17.45 -25.23 -2.66
N ARG A 136 -16.62 -25.64 -1.70
CA ARG A 136 -16.05 -27.00 -1.63
C ARG A 136 -17.08 -28.11 -1.39
N GLN A 137 -18.31 -27.76 -1.04
CA GLN A 137 -19.41 -28.71 -0.86
C GLN A 137 -20.17 -28.97 -2.17
N PHE A 138 -19.99 -28.12 -3.20
CA PHE A 138 -20.59 -28.35 -4.51
C PHE A 138 -19.88 -29.49 -5.27
N PRO A 139 -20.59 -30.15 -6.20
CA PRO A 139 -19.97 -31.13 -7.09
C PRO A 139 -18.80 -30.52 -7.88
N PRO A 140 -17.70 -31.28 -8.09
CA PRO A 140 -16.63 -30.82 -8.96
C PRO A 140 -17.15 -30.70 -10.40
N SER A 141 -16.86 -29.57 -11.04
CA SER A 141 -17.14 -29.35 -12.46
C SER A 141 -15.93 -28.73 -13.15
N ASN A 142 -15.82 -28.94 -14.45
CA ASN A 142 -14.85 -28.29 -15.33
C ASN A 142 -15.53 -27.27 -16.28
N SER A 143 -16.85 -27.11 -16.19
CA SER A 143 -17.62 -26.16 -16.99
C SER A 143 -17.59 -24.78 -16.35
N GLU A 144 -17.17 -23.75 -17.09
CA GLU A 144 -17.15 -22.37 -16.60
C GLU A 144 -18.52 -21.93 -16.07
N ALA A 145 -19.61 -22.28 -16.75
CA ALA A 145 -20.96 -21.94 -16.30
C ALA A 145 -21.32 -22.57 -14.94
N ASP A 146 -20.89 -23.81 -14.69
CA ASP A 146 -21.13 -24.46 -13.40
C ASP A 146 -20.25 -23.84 -12.31
N LEU A 147 -19.00 -23.50 -12.64
CA LEU A 147 -18.07 -22.83 -11.71
C LEU A 147 -18.61 -21.45 -11.30
N GLU A 148 -19.09 -20.65 -12.26
CA GLU A 148 -19.69 -19.35 -12.02
C GLU A 148 -20.96 -19.46 -11.19
N HIS A 149 -21.87 -20.38 -11.55
CA HIS A 149 -23.11 -20.62 -10.79
C HIS A 149 -22.82 -21.01 -9.34
N ASN A 150 -21.86 -21.91 -9.13
CA ASN A 150 -21.45 -22.36 -7.80
C ASN A 150 -20.76 -21.26 -6.99
N ASP A 151 -19.97 -20.38 -7.63
CA ASP A 151 -19.31 -19.25 -6.95
C ASP A 151 -20.35 -18.20 -6.50
N ILE A 152 -21.29 -17.85 -7.36
CA ILE A 152 -22.41 -16.95 -7.02
C ILE A 152 -23.23 -17.55 -5.87
N ALA A 153 -23.63 -18.82 -5.97
CA ALA A 153 -24.38 -19.48 -4.90
C ALA A 153 -23.60 -19.56 -3.57
N ALA A 154 -22.28 -19.76 -3.63
CA ALA A 154 -21.42 -19.75 -2.44
C ALA A 154 -21.31 -18.36 -1.81
N LEU A 155 -21.25 -17.30 -2.63
CA LEU A 155 -21.21 -15.91 -2.17
C LEU A 155 -22.52 -15.50 -1.50
N ASP A 156 -23.67 -15.86 -2.09
CA ASP A 156 -25.00 -15.58 -1.55
C ASP A 156 -25.26 -16.30 -0.21
N ALA A 157 -24.57 -17.41 0.04
CA ALA A 157 -24.68 -18.17 1.29
C ALA A 157 -23.95 -17.52 2.48
N VAL A 158 -23.11 -16.49 2.26
CA VAL A 158 -22.36 -15.84 3.34
C VAL A 158 -23.33 -15.09 4.28
N PRO A 159 -23.41 -15.44 5.58
CA PRO A 159 -24.37 -14.81 6.47
C PRO A 159 -24.06 -13.33 6.69
N LEU A 160 -25.02 -12.45 6.40
CA LEU A 160 -24.85 -10.99 6.58
C LEU A 160 -24.50 -10.58 8.01
N CYS A 161 -24.88 -11.38 9.02
CA CYS A 161 -24.52 -11.13 10.42
C CYS A 161 -23.00 -11.20 10.66
N THR A 162 -22.25 -11.93 9.82
CA THR A 162 -20.78 -11.93 9.86
C THR A 162 -20.22 -10.62 9.30
N MET A 163 -20.97 -9.91 8.45
CA MET A 163 -20.53 -8.66 7.79
C MET A 163 -20.73 -7.39 8.60
N ARG A 164 -21.58 -7.42 9.63
CA ARG A 164 -22.06 -6.22 10.34
C ARG A 164 -21.59 -6.14 11.80
N GLN A 165 -20.57 -6.91 12.19
CA GLN A 165 -19.94 -6.86 13.52
C GLN A 165 -18.79 -5.85 13.53
#